data_AF-A0A7C6DBU4-F1
#
_entry.id   AF-A0A7C6DBU4-F1
#
_cell.length_a   1.000
_cell.length_b   1.000
_cell.length_c   1.000
_cell.angle_alpha   90.00
_cell.angle_beta   90.00
_cell.angle_gamma   90.00
#
_symmetry.space_group_name_H-M   'P 1'
#
loop_
_entity.id
_entity.type
_entity.pdbx_description
1 polymer ?
#
loop_
_entity_poly.entity_id
_entity_poly.type
_entity_poly.pdbx_seq_one_letter_code
_entity_poly.pdbx_strand_id
1 'polypeptide(L)'
;YNGEKTDVYYRVQKQNQDINAMKGVFMKYEHKVFMTHNMPEEYVASIDQSLRVENYEGIDKIESDGKLLIGCFERDGKTGFYVMNFDYEKGTKATIRLDDKYEFKVWGANGLEQLKNGNKVEIELLPGEGRFIEIN
;
A
#
# COMPACT_ATOMS: atom_id res chain seq x y z
N TYR A 1 -1.69 25.67 -3.53
CA TYR A 1 -0.25 25.66 -3.89
C TYR A 1 0.51 26.37 -2.77
N ASN A 2 1.08 25.60 -1.83
CA ASN A 2 2.13 26.02 -0.92
C ASN A 2 2.96 24.77 -0.65
N GLY A 3 4.15 24.73 -1.27
CA GLY A 3 4.97 23.54 -1.48
C GLY A 3 5.80 23.13 -0.27
N GLU A 4 5.20 22.98 0.90
CA GLU A 4 5.87 22.34 2.03
C GLU A 4 5.72 20.82 1.92
N LYS A 5 6.68 20.26 1.17
CA LYS A 5 6.91 18.83 1.00
C LYS A 5 7.25 18.23 2.37
N THR A 6 6.25 17.72 3.06
CA THR A 6 6.38 17.05 4.37
C THR A 6 7.32 15.85 4.25
N ASP A 7 8.14 15.60 5.28
CA ASP A 7 9.14 14.52 5.35
C ASP A 7 8.65 13.13 4.89
N VAL A 8 7.35 12.87 4.97
CA VAL A 8 6.71 11.66 4.45
C VAL A 8 6.93 11.50 2.94
N TYR A 9 6.78 12.58 2.17
CA TYR A 9 7.02 12.58 0.73
C TYR A 9 8.47 12.22 0.40
N TYR A 10 9.45 12.75 1.13
CA TYR A 10 10.86 12.42 0.95
C TYR A 10 11.24 11.03 1.50
N ARG A 11 10.57 10.53 2.54
CA ARG A 11 10.76 9.16 3.05
C ARG A 11 10.26 8.11 2.05
N VAL A 12 9.09 8.35 1.42
CA VAL A 12 8.58 7.55 0.30
C VAL A 12 9.49 7.68 -0.94
N GLN A 13 10.05 8.86 -1.19
CA GLN A 13 10.98 9.09 -2.30
C GLN A 13 12.38 8.48 -2.06
N LYS A 14 12.80 8.22 -0.82
CA LYS A 14 14.08 7.57 -0.48
C LYS A 14 14.03 6.03 -0.65
N GLN A 15 12.84 5.42 -0.62
CA GLN A 15 12.58 4.04 -1.06
C GLN A 15 12.66 3.84 -2.59
N ASN A 16 13.04 4.86 -3.36
CA ASN A 16 13.17 4.76 -4.82
C ASN A 16 14.21 3.74 -5.32
N GLN A 17 15.03 3.16 -4.44
CA GLN A 17 15.93 2.06 -4.78
C GLN A 17 15.23 0.69 -4.78
N ASP A 18 14.28 0.43 -3.86
CA ASP A 18 13.47 -0.80 -3.87
C ASP A 18 12.36 -0.73 -4.93
N ILE A 19 11.87 0.47 -5.19
CA ILE A 19 10.89 0.76 -6.25
C ILE A 19 11.43 0.42 -7.65
N ASN A 20 12.77 0.41 -7.88
CA ASN A 20 13.37 0.07 -9.18
C ASN A 20 12.92 -1.29 -9.73
N ALA A 21 12.68 -2.29 -8.88
CA ALA A 21 12.18 -3.60 -9.31
C ALA A 21 10.66 -3.60 -9.59
N MET A 22 9.91 -2.69 -8.97
CA MET A 22 8.46 -2.53 -9.15
C MET A 22 8.09 -1.65 -10.36
N LYS A 23 9.04 -0.87 -10.90
CA LYS A 23 8.86 0.25 -11.87
C LYS A 23 7.98 -0.03 -13.09
N GLY A 24 7.84 -1.28 -13.55
CA GLY A 24 7.01 -1.56 -14.73
C GLY A 24 5.50 -1.49 -14.49
N VAL A 25 5.04 -1.91 -13.31
CA VAL A 25 3.62 -2.20 -13.05
C VAL A 25 2.92 -1.03 -12.36
N PHE A 26 3.47 -0.53 -11.26
CA PHE A 26 2.83 0.53 -10.47
C PHE A 26 2.88 1.91 -11.14
N MET A 27 3.90 2.20 -11.97
CA MET A 27 4.08 3.54 -12.59
C MET A 27 2.97 3.94 -13.55
N LYS A 28 2.12 3.00 -13.96
CA LYS A 28 0.96 3.25 -14.82
C LYS A 28 -0.31 3.56 -14.03
N TYR A 29 -0.29 3.37 -12.72
CA TYR A 29 -1.44 3.61 -11.85
C TYR A 29 -1.43 5.04 -11.32
N GLU A 30 -2.60 5.66 -11.28
CA GLU A 30 -2.80 6.98 -10.71
C GLU A 30 -3.09 6.84 -9.21
N HIS A 31 -2.30 7.51 -8.37
CA HIS A 31 -2.54 7.56 -6.93
C HIS A 31 -3.79 8.37 -6.64
N LYS A 32 -4.73 7.80 -5.87
CA LYS A 32 -5.98 8.47 -5.50
C LYS A 32 -5.92 9.00 -4.07
N VAL A 33 -5.71 8.11 -3.10
CA VAL A 33 -5.79 8.40 -1.66
C VAL A 33 -4.93 7.42 -0.85
N PHE A 34 -4.77 7.72 0.43
CA PHE A 34 -4.13 6.86 1.42
C PHE A 34 -5.16 6.27 2.39
N MET A 35 -4.92 5.02 2.77
CA MET A 35 -5.47 4.41 3.98
C MET A 35 -4.33 4.18 4.99
N THR A 36 -4.68 4.11 6.27
CA THR A 36 -3.72 3.83 7.35
C THR A 36 -4.27 2.79 8.29
N HIS A 37 -3.42 1.90 8.80
CA HIS A 37 -3.81 0.87 9.78
C HIS A 37 -2.83 0.88 10.95
N ASN A 38 -3.34 0.98 12.19
CA ASN A 38 -2.55 1.04 13.44
C ASN A 38 -1.42 2.09 13.45
N MET A 39 -1.52 3.15 12.64
CA MET A 39 -0.50 4.20 12.63
C MET A 39 -0.72 5.20 13.77
N PRO A 40 0.36 5.72 14.40
CA PRO A 40 0.25 6.79 15.38
C PRO A 40 -0.39 8.06 14.77
N GLU A 41 -1.23 8.74 15.56
CA GLU A 41 -2.04 9.87 15.11
C GLU A 41 -1.20 11.00 14.53
N GLU A 42 0.00 11.25 15.06
CA GLU A 42 0.90 12.29 14.56
C GLU A 42 1.33 12.06 13.11
N TYR A 43 1.49 10.81 12.68
CA TYR A 43 1.80 10.49 11.29
C TYR A 43 0.54 10.53 10.43
N VAL A 44 -0.58 10.08 10.95
CA VAL A 44 -1.88 10.13 10.27
C VAL A 44 -2.28 11.58 9.99
N ALA A 45 -2.09 12.49 10.95
CA ALA A 45 -2.37 13.93 10.83
C ALA A 45 -1.42 14.66 9.86
N SER A 46 -0.26 14.09 9.53
CA SER A 46 0.65 14.65 8.52
C SER A 46 0.21 14.39 7.08
N ILE A 47 -0.77 13.51 6.87
CA ILE A 47 -1.41 13.25 5.58
C ILE A 47 -2.57 14.23 5.43
N ASP A 48 -2.62 14.92 4.28
CA ASP A 48 -3.73 15.82 3.95
C ASP A 48 -5.06 15.08 4.07
N GLN A 49 -6.01 15.65 4.82
CA GLN A 49 -7.30 15.03 5.07
C GLN A 49 -8.07 14.73 3.78
N SER A 50 -7.91 15.55 2.73
CA SER A 50 -8.54 15.31 1.43
C SER A 50 -7.97 14.10 0.69
N LEU A 51 -6.80 13.61 1.09
CA LEU A 51 -6.12 12.46 0.52
C LEU A 51 -6.21 11.23 1.43
N ARG A 52 -7.02 11.25 2.49
CA ARG A 52 -7.13 10.15 3.46
C ARG A 52 -8.56 9.61 3.51
N VAL A 53 -8.67 8.28 3.45
CA VAL A 53 -9.95 7.58 3.59
C VAL A 53 -9.83 6.42 4.57
N GLU A 54 -10.95 6.07 5.22
CA GLU A 54 -11.01 4.91 6.11
C GLU A 54 -11.23 3.60 5.35
N ASN A 55 -11.91 3.67 4.20
CA ASN A 55 -12.25 2.54 3.36
C ASN A 55 -11.98 2.89 1.90
N TYR A 56 -11.65 1.88 1.10
CA TYR A 56 -11.44 2.02 -0.34
C TYR A 56 -12.04 0.80 -1.05
N GLU A 57 -12.53 1.00 -2.27
CA GLU A 57 -13.11 -0.08 -3.08
C GLU A 57 -12.16 -1.28 -3.23
N GLY A 58 -12.69 -2.50 -3.14
CA GLY A 58 -11.89 -3.72 -3.20
C GLY A 58 -11.32 -4.19 -1.86
N ILE A 59 -11.48 -3.43 -0.77
CA ILE A 59 -11.05 -3.82 0.58
C ILE A 59 -12.25 -3.83 1.53
N ASP A 60 -12.52 -4.99 2.12
CA ASP A 60 -13.48 -5.16 3.21
C ASP A 60 -12.82 -4.92 4.58
N LYS A 61 -11.63 -5.50 4.81
CA LYS A 61 -10.97 -5.44 6.12
C LYS A 61 -9.46 -5.60 6.04
N ILE A 62 -8.75 -4.90 6.91
CA ILE A 62 -7.31 -5.07 7.13
C ILE A 62 -7.08 -5.63 8.54
N GLU A 63 -6.32 -6.72 8.64
CA GLU A 63 -5.94 -7.37 9.89
C GLU A 63 -4.41 -7.43 9.98
N SER A 64 -3.83 -6.66 10.91
CA SER A 64 -2.39 -6.65 11.19
C SER A 64 -2.16 -6.04 12.58
N ASP A 65 -1.09 -6.47 13.25
CA ASP A 65 -0.58 -5.82 14.47
C ASP A 65 0.47 -4.73 14.14
N GLY A 66 0.92 -4.65 12.88
CA GLY A 66 1.89 -3.66 12.42
C GLY A 66 1.25 -2.35 11.97
N LYS A 67 2.10 -1.33 11.85
CA LYS A 67 1.74 -0.01 11.35
C LYS A 67 1.79 -0.05 9.82
N LEU A 68 0.66 0.13 9.13
CA LEU A 68 0.62 0.08 7.67
C LEU A 68 0.23 1.44 7.10
N LEU A 69 0.99 1.88 6.11
CA LEU A 69 0.59 2.94 5.19
C LEU A 69 0.22 2.28 3.86
N ILE A 70 -0.97 2.60 3.37
CA ILE A 70 -1.51 1.98 2.16
C ILE A 70 -1.83 3.08 1.16
N GLY A 71 -1.13 3.06 0.03
CA GLY A 71 -1.52 3.89 -1.12
C GLY A 71 -2.57 3.17 -1.95
N CYS A 72 -3.66 3.85 -2.29
CA CYS A 72 -4.71 3.34 -3.16
C CYS A 72 -4.57 3.97 -4.55
N PHE A 73 -4.62 3.13 -5.57
CA PHE A 73 -4.36 3.54 -6.95
C PHE A 73 -5.38 2.93 -7.91
N GLU A 74 -5.55 3.57 -9.06
CA GLU A 74 -6.46 3.12 -10.11
C GLU A 74 -5.76 3.16 -11.48
N ARG A 75 -6.11 2.22 -12.36
CA ARG A 75 -5.74 2.26 -13.79
C ARG A 75 -6.75 1.48 -14.62
N ASP A 76 -7.38 2.13 -15.59
CA ASP A 76 -8.26 1.48 -16.57
C ASP A 76 -9.33 0.57 -15.91
N GLY A 77 -9.90 1.00 -14.79
CA GLY A 77 -10.89 0.23 -14.00
C GLY A 77 -10.29 -0.88 -13.12
N LYS A 78 -8.96 -0.98 -13.02
CA LYS A 78 -8.26 -1.87 -12.08
C LYS A 78 -7.84 -1.12 -10.83
N THR A 79 -7.89 -1.81 -9.71
CA THR A 79 -7.49 -1.25 -8.42
C THR A 79 -6.14 -1.79 -7.97
N GLY A 80 -5.29 -0.89 -7.50
CA GLY A 80 -3.96 -1.18 -6.99
C GLY A 80 -3.79 -0.69 -5.55
N PHE A 81 -3.08 -1.47 -4.73
CA PHE A 81 -2.75 -1.12 -3.35
C PHE A 81 -1.25 -1.26 -3.14
N TYR A 82 -0.59 -0.21 -2.66
CA TYR A 82 0.78 -0.32 -2.16
C TYR A 82 0.76 -0.37 -0.64
N VAL A 83 0.96 -1.54 -0.06
CA VAL A 83 0.91 -1.78 1.38
C VAL A 83 2.32 -1.80 1.93
N MET A 84 2.64 -0.81 2.75
CA MET A 84 3.98 -0.63 3.32
C MET A 84 3.95 -0.78 4.83
N ASN A 85 4.92 -1.51 5.36
CA ASN A 85 5.21 -1.51 6.79
C ASN A 85 5.88 -0.18 7.17
N PHE A 86 5.16 0.65 7.92
CA PHE A 86 5.65 1.93 8.39
C PHE A 86 6.59 1.82 9.60
N ASP A 87 6.72 0.62 10.18
CA ASP A 87 7.73 0.35 11.19
C ASP A 87 9.06 -0.03 10.52
N TYR A 88 10.12 0.74 10.82
CA TYR A 88 11.46 0.54 10.26
C TYR A 88 12.36 -0.32 11.15
N GLU A 89 11.85 -0.81 12.28
CA GLU A 89 12.58 -1.71 13.18
C GLU A 89 11.99 -3.12 13.23
N LYS A 90 10.67 -3.26 13.10
CA LYS A 90 9.96 -4.54 13.24
C LYS A 90 9.23 -4.92 11.96
N GLY A 91 9.35 -6.20 11.58
CA GLY A 91 8.52 -6.78 10.52
C GLY A 91 7.08 -6.97 10.98
N THR A 92 6.17 -7.18 10.02
CA THR A 92 4.75 -7.42 10.28
C THR A 92 4.15 -8.43 9.31
N LYS A 93 3.02 -9.03 9.70
CA LYS A 93 2.13 -9.77 8.82
C LYS A 93 0.84 -9.00 8.66
N ALA A 94 0.31 -8.95 7.45
CA ALA A 94 -0.96 -8.32 7.14
C ALA A 94 -1.84 -9.28 6.35
N THR A 95 -3.11 -9.36 6.75
CA THR A 95 -4.18 -9.99 5.98
C THR A 95 -5.12 -8.91 5.50
N ILE A 96 -5.32 -8.84 4.18
CA ILE A 96 -6.27 -7.93 3.54
C ILE A 96 -7.40 -8.79 3.00
N ARG A 97 -8.60 -8.58 3.54
CA ARG A 97 -9.83 -9.18 3.03
C ARG A 97 -10.39 -8.27 1.95
N LEU A 98 -10.62 -8.85 0.78
CA LEU A 98 -11.27 -8.19 -0.34
C LEU A 98 -12.80 -8.34 -0.18
N ASP A 99 -13.54 -7.37 -0.67
CA ASP A 99 -15.01 -7.31 -0.61
C ASP A 99 -15.69 -8.34 -1.54
N ASP A 100 -14.98 -8.83 -2.56
CA ASP A 100 -15.38 -9.95 -3.42
C ASP A 100 -14.18 -10.89 -3.74
N LYS A 101 -14.42 -11.91 -4.55
CA LYS A 101 -13.38 -12.76 -5.13
C LYS A 101 -12.79 -12.09 -6.36
N TYR A 102 -11.51 -11.77 -6.30
CA TYR A 102 -10.75 -11.20 -7.41
C TYR A 102 -9.67 -12.17 -7.89
N GLU A 103 -9.26 -12.03 -9.15
CA GLU A 103 -7.90 -12.42 -9.50
C GLU A 103 -6.96 -11.35 -8.97
N PHE A 104 -6.05 -11.71 -8.07
CA PHE A 104 -5.10 -10.78 -7.49
C PHE A 104 -3.66 -11.19 -7.72
N LYS A 105 -2.81 -10.18 -7.83
CA LYS A 105 -1.36 -10.31 -7.97
C LYS A 105 -0.67 -9.53 -6.88
N VAL A 106 0.36 -10.12 -6.29
CA VAL A 106 1.20 -9.46 -5.29
C VAL A 106 2.62 -9.37 -5.83
N TRP A 107 3.18 -8.16 -5.87
CA TRP A 107 4.55 -7.91 -6.28
C TRP A 107 5.39 -7.38 -5.12
N GLY A 108 6.57 -7.97 -4.97
CA GLY A 108 7.63 -7.51 -4.09
C GLY A 108 8.86 -7.03 -4.84
N ALA A 109 9.94 -6.79 -4.09
CA ALA A 109 11.21 -6.34 -4.64
C ALA A 109 11.83 -7.35 -5.64
N ASN A 110 11.46 -8.63 -5.56
CA ASN A 110 11.95 -9.68 -6.45
C ASN A 110 10.99 -10.02 -7.60
N GLY A 111 9.92 -9.24 -7.80
CA GLY A 111 8.91 -9.46 -8.84
C GLY A 111 7.60 -10.02 -8.32
N LEU A 112 6.90 -10.80 -9.15
CA LEU A 112 5.59 -11.38 -8.82
C LEU A 112 5.77 -12.51 -7.79
N GLU A 113 5.18 -12.34 -6.61
CA GLU A 113 5.25 -13.31 -5.51
C GLU A 113 3.99 -14.17 -5.40
N GLN A 114 2.83 -13.61 -5.77
CA GLN A 114 1.55 -14.32 -5.74
C GLN A 114 0.71 -13.99 -6.97
N LEU A 115 0.05 -15.00 -7.53
CA LEU A 115 -1.03 -14.89 -8.49
C LEU A 115 -2.10 -15.89 -8.06
N LYS A 116 -3.23 -15.40 -7.56
CA LYS A 116 -4.29 -16.24 -6.98
C LYS A 116 -5.66 -15.68 -7.35
N ASN A 117 -6.68 -16.50 -7.21
CA ASN A 117 -8.07 -16.06 -7.21
C ASN A 117 -8.68 -16.29 -5.82
N GLY A 118 -9.35 -15.27 -5.26
CA GLY A 118 -9.97 -15.33 -3.96
C GLY A 118 -10.20 -13.95 -3.35
N ASN A 119 -10.55 -13.93 -2.07
CA ASN A 119 -10.89 -12.70 -1.34
C ASN A 119 -9.97 -12.42 -0.15
N LYS A 120 -8.80 -13.07 -0.10
CA LYS A 120 -7.86 -12.96 1.02
C LYS A 120 -6.43 -12.86 0.49
N VAL A 121 -5.78 -11.74 0.77
CA VAL A 121 -4.37 -11.49 0.47
C VAL A 121 -3.59 -11.54 1.77
N GLU A 122 -2.58 -12.40 1.85
CA GLU A 122 -1.69 -12.53 3.01
C GLU A 122 -0.28 -12.14 2.59
N ILE A 123 0.31 -11.18 3.30
CA ILE A 123 1.66 -10.68 3.06
C ILE A 123 2.45 -10.61 4.35
N GLU A 124 3.74 -10.85 4.25
CA GLU A 124 4.72 -10.59 5.29
C GLU A 124 5.64 -9.47 4.80
N LEU A 125 5.89 -8.48 5.65
CA LEU A 125 6.66 -7.29 5.32
C LEU A 125 7.79 -7.14 6.33
N LEU A 126 9.02 -7.07 5.85
CA LEU A 126 10.17 -6.65 6.62
C LEU A 126 10.03 -5.18 7.07
N PRO A 127 10.87 -4.69 7.98
CA PRO A 127 10.82 -3.29 8.38
C PRO A 127 11.02 -2.35 7.20
N GLY A 128 10.08 -1.41 7.01
CA GLY A 128 10.08 -0.48 5.87
C GLY A 128 9.77 -1.11 4.50
N GLU A 129 9.45 -2.39 4.42
CA GLU A 129 9.15 -3.06 3.16
C GLU A 129 7.71 -2.78 2.69
N GLY A 130 7.50 -2.81 1.37
CA GLY A 130 6.18 -2.75 0.79
C GLY A 130 5.89 -3.84 -0.24
N ARG A 131 4.60 -4.08 -0.47
CA ARG A 131 4.07 -4.93 -1.54
C ARG A 131 3.02 -4.18 -2.34
N PHE A 132 3.08 -4.33 -3.66
CA PHE A 132 2.02 -3.86 -4.54
C PHE A 132 1.03 -5.00 -4.78
N ILE A 133 -0.26 -4.72 -4.69
CA ILE A 133 -1.36 -5.65 -4.90
C ILE A 133 -2.23 -5.08 -6.02
N GLU A 134 -2.50 -5.85 -7.07
CA GLU A 134 -3.47 -5.51 -8.13
C GLU A 134 -4.62 -6.48 -8.02
N ILE A 135 -5.84 -5.98 -8.08
CA ILE A 135 -7.07 -6.78 -8.19
C ILE A 135 -7.74 -6.51 -9.54
N ASN A 136 -8.27 -7.57 -10.16
CA ASN A 136 -8.99 -7.55 -11.44
C ASN A 136 -10.37 -8.17 -11.30
#